data_AF-A0A9W6U9D6-F1
#
_entry.id   AF-A0A9W6U9D6-F1
#
_cell.length_a   1.000
_cell.length_b   1.000
_cell.length_c   1.000
_cell.angle_alpha   90.00
_cell.angle_beta   90.00
_cell.angle_gamma   90.00
#
_symmetry.space_group_name_H-M   'P 1'
#
loop_
_entity.id
_entity.type
_entity.pdbx_description
1 polymer ?
#
loop_
_entity_poly.entity_id
_entity_poly.type
_entity_poly.pdbx_seq_one_letter_code
_entity_poly.pdbx_strand_id
1 'polypeptide(L)'
;MSVISRVLYGSLHIKSYDLVKDGAAAGGKKKTARLRLNEVITAPQTTELLPDYGNLHELVGGDDIGCAFLDIITPPYDSNDGRDCTYYRVLESADSQENNSDKLVTLETYSPQDFDVLTEAYYGPHLQRYVS
;
A
#
# COMPACT_ATOMS: atom_id res chain seq x y z
N MET A 1 4.44 -0.15 -10.13
CA MET A 1 5.53 0.76 -9.69
C MET A 1 6.37 -0.03 -8.70
N SER A 2 7.60 0.37 -8.44
CA SER A 2 8.39 -0.11 -7.31
C SER A 2 8.41 0.98 -6.25
N VAL A 3 8.11 0.63 -5.00
CA VAL A 3 8.16 1.58 -3.87
C VAL A 3 9.05 1.03 -2.79
N ILE A 4 9.98 1.86 -2.32
CA ILE A 4 10.77 1.60 -1.12
C ILE A 4 10.21 2.49 -0.02
N SER A 5 9.76 1.88 1.06
CA SER A 5 9.16 2.55 2.21
C SER A 5 10.04 2.40 3.42
N ARG A 6 10.24 3.47 4.20
CA ARG A 6 10.98 3.41 5.47
C ARG A 6 10.20 4.09 6.58
N VAL A 7 9.90 3.34 7.64
CA VAL A 7 9.32 3.92 8.87
C VAL A 7 10.41 4.66 9.63
N LEU A 8 10.21 5.97 9.81
CA LEU A 8 11.15 6.88 10.44
C LEU A 8 10.97 6.94 11.96
N TYR A 9 9.71 6.96 12.42
CA TYR A 9 9.33 6.85 13.82
C TYR A 9 7.91 6.26 13.96
N GLY A 10 7.59 5.76 15.15
CA GLY A 10 6.28 5.16 15.46
C GLY A 10 6.14 3.75 14.88
N SER A 11 4.90 3.29 14.77
CA SER A 11 4.55 1.98 14.21
C SER A 11 3.48 2.10 13.14
N LEU A 12 3.50 1.14 12.20
CA LEU A 12 2.50 0.98 11.15
C LEU A 12 2.00 -0.47 11.18
N HIS A 13 0.69 -0.67 11.22
CA HIS A 13 0.09 -1.93 10.82
C HIS A 13 -0.01 -1.95 9.30
N ILE A 14 0.70 -2.88 8.67
CA ILE A 14 0.72 -3.03 7.22
C ILE A 14 0.01 -4.31 6.84
N LYS A 15 -0.98 -4.18 5.95
CA LYS A 15 -1.48 -5.30 5.16
C LYS A 15 -1.10 -5.11 3.70
N SER A 16 -0.62 -6.15 3.04
CA SER A 16 -0.38 -6.10 1.60
C SER A 16 -0.95 -7.31 0.88
N TYR A 17 -1.26 -7.13 -0.41
CA TYR A 17 -1.92 -8.12 -1.25
C TYR A 17 -1.37 -8.08 -2.67
N ASP A 18 -1.42 -9.22 -3.35
CA ASP A 18 -1.17 -9.36 -4.78
C ASP A 18 -2.42 -9.80 -5.51
N LEU A 19 -2.75 -9.14 -6.62
CA LEU A 19 -3.85 -9.58 -7.49
C LEU A 19 -3.52 -10.96 -8.08
N VAL A 20 -4.49 -11.87 -7.99
CA VAL A 20 -4.38 -13.17 -8.65
C VAL A 20 -4.59 -12.94 -10.15
N LYS A 21 -3.65 -13.42 -10.97
CA LYS A 21 -3.77 -13.37 -12.43
C LYS A 21 -4.77 -14.43 -12.88
N ASP A 22 -6.06 -14.11 -12.85
CA ASP A 22 -7.08 -14.99 -13.39
C ASP A 22 -6.95 -15.03 -14.92
N GLY A 23 -6.72 -16.23 -15.47
CA GLY A 23 -6.81 -16.48 -16.91
C GLY A 23 -8.23 -16.20 -17.37
N ALA A 24 -8.44 -15.04 -18.00
CA ALA A 24 -9.65 -14.64 -18.72
C ALA A 24 -10.98 -15.20 -18.17
N ALA A 25 -11.55 -14.56 -17.14
CA ALA A 25 -12.97 -14.72 -16.83
C ALA A 25 -13.64 -13.33 -16.69
N ALA A 26 -14.36 -13.00 -17.75
CA ALA A 26 -15.56 -12.16 -17.85
C ALA A 26 -15.88 -11.19 -16.70
N GLY A 27 -15.74 -9.90 -17.00
CA GLY A 27 -16.59 -8.79 -16.54
C GLY A 27 -17.15 -8.85 -15.12
N GLY A 28 -16.51 -8.15 -14.18
CA GLY A 28 -17.12 -7.88 -12.89
C GLY A 28 -16.27 -6.90 -12.07
N LYS A 29 -16.92 -5.99 -11.35
CA LYS A 29 -16.33 -4.96 -10.49
C LYS A 29 -15.45 -5.49 -9.32
N LYS A 30 -15.20 -6.80 -9.27
CA LYS A 30 -14.57 -7.52 -8.16
C LYS A 30 -13.30 -8.23 -8.65
N LYS A 31 -12.28 -8.30 -7.80
CA LYS A 31 -10.98 -8.92 -8.07
C LYS A 31 -10.61 -9.88 -6.96
N THR A 32 -9.89 -10.95 -7.29
CA THR A 32 -9.30 -11.84 -6.28
C THR A 32 -7.89 -11.38 -5.97
N ALA A 33 -7.53 -11.32 -4.69
CA ALA A 33 -6.17 -11.00 -4.25
C ALA A 33 -5.69 -11.96 -3.16
N ARG A 34 -4.39 -12.17 -3.08
CA ARG A 34 -3.72 -12.96 -2.06
C ARG A 34 -3.08 -12.05 -1.03
N LEU A 35 -3.37 -12.24 0.24
CA LEU A 35 -2.67 -11.59 1.35
C LEU A 35 -1.19 -11.99 1.34
N ARG A 36 -0.30 -11.01 1.48
CA ARG A 36 1.17 -11.20 1.48
C ARG A 36 1.79 -10.85 2.81
N LEU A 37 1.33 -9.76 3.42
CA LEU A 37 1.79 -9.27 4.71
C LEU A 37 0.59 -8.85 5.55
N ASN A 38 0.66 -9.09 6.86
CA ASN A 38 -0.30 -8.59 7.85
C ASN A 38 0.43 -8.46 9.19
N GLU A 39 1.23 -7.42 9.33
CA GLU A 39 2.16 -7.28 10.46
C GLU A 39 2.24 -5.83 10.94
N VAL A 40 2.52 -5.66 12.23
CA VAL A 40 2.90 -4.36 12.79
C VAL A 40 4.41 -4.23 12.66
N ILE A 41 4.85 -3.17 11.97
CA ILE A 41 6.26 -2.81 11.89
C ILE A 41 6.53 -1.55 12.72
N THR A 42 7.68 -1.53 13.41
CA THR A 42 8.10 -0.40 14.25
C THR A 42 9.38 0.19 13.68
N ALA A 43 9.52 1.52 13.74
CA ALA A 43 10.73 2.19 13.30
C ALA A 43 11.97 1.75 14.10
N PRO A 44 13.17 1.72 13.47
CA PRO A 44 13.41 1.94 12.05
C PRO A 44 13.25 0.64 11.24
N GLN A 45 12.39 0.64 10.23
CA GLN A 45 12.20 -0.53 9.35
C GLN A 45 12.03 -0.09 7.90
N THR A 46 12.61 -0.85 6.97
CA THR A 46 12.46 -0.64 5.53
C THR A 46 11.72 -1.82 4.90
N THR A 47 10.77 -1.51 4.04
CA THR A 47 9.98 -2.48 3.26
C THR A 47 10.00 -2.08 1.79
N GLU A 48 9.67 -3.03 0.93
CA GLU A 48 9.53 -2.79 -0.50
C GLU A 48 8.22 -3.38 -1.02
N LEU A 49 7.71 -2.78 -2.09
CA LEU A 49 6.74 -3.39 -2.99
C LEU A 49 7.25 -3.33 -4.41
N LEU A 50 6.88 -4.35 -5.18
CA LEU A 50 7.19 -4.48 -6.60
C LEU A 50 5.88 -4.52 -7.40
N PRO A 51 5.92 -4.32 -8.73
CA PRO A 51 4.70 -4.37 -9.55
C PRO A 51 3.86 -5.65 -9.40
N ASP A 52 4.48 -6.76 -9.02
CA ASP A 52 3.87 -8.08 -8.84
C ASP A 52 4.08 -8.68 -7.44
N TYR A 53 4.52 -7.87 -6.46
CA TYR A 53 4.73 -8.32 -5.08
C TYR A 53 4.34 -7.25 -4.05
N GLY A 54 3.35 -7.56 -3.20
CA GLY A 54 2.80 -6.64 -2.21
C GLY A 54 2.24 -5.35 -2.81
N ASN A 55 1.83 -5.38 -4.09
CA ASN A 55 1.56 -4.17 -4.88
C ASN A 55 0.27 -3.42 -4.45
N LEU A 56 -0.62 -4.09 -3.70
CA LEU A 56 -1.73 -3.45 -3.02
C LEU A 56 -1.42 -3.43 -1.52
N HIS A 57 -1.60 -2.31 -0.84
CA HIS A 57 -1.37 -2.26 0.60
C HIS A 57 -2.27 -1.27 1.32
N GLU A 58 -2.49 -1.56 2.59
CA GLU A 58 -3.18 -0.74 3.59
C GLU A 58 -2.16 -0.44 4.69
N LEU A 59 -2.02 0.84 5.03
CA LEU A 59 -1.17 1.32 6.12
C LEU A 59 -2.06 1.97 7.17
N VAL A 60 -1.98 1.50 8.40
CA VAL A 60 -2.69 2.08 9.55
C VAL A 60 -1.65 2.50 10.58
N GLY A 61 -1.64 3.78 10.97
CA GLY A 61 -0.78 4.29 12.03
C GLY A 61 -1.13 3.66 13.38
N GLY A 62 -0.11 3.30 14.16
CA GLY A 62 -0.32 2.81 15.52
C GLY A 62 -0.87 3.87 16.49
N ASP A 63 -1.43 3.42 17.61
CA ASP A 63 -2.19 4.23 18.58
C ASP A 63 -1.34 5.17 19.48
N ASP A 64 -0.03 5.27 19.25
CA ASP A 64 0.90 6.04 20.08
C ASP A 64 0.89 7.56 19.73
N ILE A 65 2.07 8.18 19.69
CA ILE A 65 2.28 9.62 19.39
C ILE A 65 2.14 9.98 17.90
N GLY A 66 1.60 9.07 17.08
CA GLY A 66 1.64 9.11 15.61
C GLY A 66 2.87 8.41 15.01
N CYS A 67 2.95 8.39 13.68
CA CYS A 67 4.02 7.75 12.92
C CYS A 67 4.42 8.57 11.70
N ALA A 68 5.65 8.39 11.23
CA ALA A 68 6.07 8.87 9.92
C ALA A 68 6.83 7.80 9.16
N PHE A 69 6.59 7.76 7.86
CA PHE A 69 7.33 6.93 6.92
C PHE A 69 7.72 7.76 5.69
N LEU A 70 8.73 7.28 4.97
CA LEU A 70 9.26 7.87 3.75
C LEU A 70 9.10 6.87 2.62
N ASP A 71 8.43 7.27 1.55
CA ASP A 71 8.32 6.49 0.32
C ASP A 71 9.18 7.06 -0.81
N ILE A 72 9.86 6.17 -1.51
CA ILE A 72 10.49 6.44 -2.80
C ILE A 72 9.73 5.64 -3.86
N ILE A 73 8.99 6.34 -4.72
CA ILE A 73 8.08 5.75 -5.71
C ILE A 73 8.69 5.86 -7.11
N THR A 74 8.85 4.72 -7.81
CA THR A 74 9.48 4.68 -9.14
C THR A 74 8.73 3.77 -10.13
N PRO A 75 8.27 4.28 -11.30
CA PRO A 75 8.02 5.69 -11.57
C PRO A 75 6.89 6.25 -10.68
N PRO A 76 6.74 7.57 -10.55
CA PRO A 76 5.61 8.17 -9.84
C PRO A 76 4.27 7.93 -10.55
N TYR A 77 3.18 8.15 -9.82
CA TYR A 77 1.83 8.22 -10.40
C TYR A 77 1.75 9.27 -11.51
N ASP A 78 1.00 8.94 -12.55
CA ASP A 78 0.81 9.81 -13.72
C ASP A 78 -0.44 9.34 -14.49
N SER A 79 -1.53 10.08 -14.35
CA SER A 79 -2.80 9.78 -15.02
C SER A 79 -2.71 9.81 -16.54
N ASN A 80 -1.81 10.62 -17.12
CA ASN A 80 -1.66 10.71 -18.58
C ASN A 80 -1.04 9.43 -19.17
N ASP A 81 -0.29 8.69 -18.34
CA ASP A 81 0.36 7.44 -18.70
C ASP A 81 -0.33 6.24 -18.03
N GLY A 82 -1.59 6.40 -17.63
CA GLY A 82 -2.43 5.34 -17.05
C GLY A 82 -1.97 4.82 -15.68
N ARG A 83 -1.13 5.57 -14.95
CA ARG A 83 -0.67 5.25 -13.59
C ARG A 83 -1.50 5.99 -12.55
N ASP A 84 -2.80 5.77 -12.57
CA ASP A 84 -3.72 6.29 -11.54
C ASP A 84 -3.63 5.48 -10.24
N CYS A 85 -3.81 6.14 -9.10
CA CYS A 85 -4.00 5.46 -7.83
C CYS A 85 -5.44 4.94 -7.74
N THR A 86 -5.61 3.62 -7.62
CA THR A 86 -6.93 2.98 -7.47
C THR A 86 -7.05 2.40 -6.07
N TYR A 87 -8.08 2.82 -5.33
CA TYR A 87 -8.38 2.28 -4.01
C TYR A 87 -9.27 1.04 -4.12
N TYR A 88 -9.05 0.11 -3.18
CA TYR A 88 -9.83 -1.12 -3.06
C TYR A 88 -10.27 -1.30 -1.62
N ARG A 89 -11.37 -2.02 -1.41
CA ARG A 89 -11.75 -2.55 -0.10
C ARG A 89 -11.95 -4.05 -0.17
N VAL A 90 -11.65 -4.74 0.93
CA VAL A 90 -11.95 -6.17 1.08
C VAL A 90 -13.44 -6.34 1.33
N LEU A 91 -14.09 -7.20 0.53
CA LEU A 91 -15.44 -7.67 0.78
C LEU A 91 -15.34 -8.89 1.71
N GLU A 92 -16.08 -8.87 2.83
CA GLU A 92 -16.06 -9.84 3.93
C GLU A 92 -15.35 -11.15 3.61
N SER A 93 -14.12 -11.28 4.12
CA SER A 93 -13.45 -12.58 4.16
C SER A 93 -14.18 -13.44 5.18
N ALA A 94 -14.53 -14.68 4.84
CA ALA A 94 -14.93 -15.66 5.85
C ALA A 94 -13.92 -15.57 7.01
N ASP A 95 -14.45 -15.35 8.22
CA ASP A 95 -13.68 -15.26 9.45
C ASP A 95 -12.84 -16.52 9.59
N SER A 96 -11.56 -16.36 9.30
CA SER A 96 -10.52 -17.22 9.81
C SER A 96 -9.41 -16.29 10.27
N GLN A 97 -9.37 -16.16 11.59
CA GLN A 97 -8.22 -15.76 12.37
C GLN A 97 -7.07 -16.71 12.05
N GLU A 98 -6.43 -16.53 10.91
CA GLU A 98 -5.18 -17.20 10.58
C GLU A 98 -4.24 -16.17 9.96
N ASN A 99 -3.09 -15.95 10.62
CA ASN A 99 -1.93 -15.25 10.09
C ASN A 99 -1.28 -16.09 8.97
N ASN A 100 -2.06 -16.44 7.96
CA ASN A 100 -1.61 -17.27 6.85
C ASN A 100 -1.35 -16.36 5.65
N SER A 101 -0.08 -16.21 5.29
CA SER A 101 0.45 -15.39 4.19
C SER A 101 0.03 -15.85 2.78
N ASP A 102 -1.05 -16.62 2.67
CA ASP A 102 -1.64 -17.13 1.43
C ASP A 102 -3.18 -17.05 1.42
N LYS A 103 -3.80 -16.35 2.38
CA LYS A 103 -5.26 -16.14 2.40
C LYS A 103 -5.72 -15.39 1.14
N LEU A 104 -6.74 -15.91 0.46
CA LEU A 104 -7.40 -15.23 -0.66
C LEU A 104 -8.54 -14.35 -0.16
N VAL A 105 -8.67 -13.17 -0.75
CA VAL A 105 -9.73 -12.19 -0.48
C VAL A 105 -10.37 -11.70 -1.77
N THR A 106 -11.62 -11.26 -1.68
CA THR A 106 -12.29 -10.54 -2.76
C THR A 106 -12.17 -9.04 -2.52
N LEU A 107 -11.69 -8.32 -3.51
CA LEU A 107 -11.57 -6.86 -3.53
C LEU A 107 -12.62 -6.26 -4.45
N GLU A 108 -13.09 -5.07 -4.12
CA GLU A 108 -13.79 -4.20 -5.06
C GLU A 108 -13.18 -2.80 -5.07
N THR A 109 -13.27 -2.12 -6.21
CA THR A 109 -12.87 -0.71 -6.30
C THR A 109 -13.74 0.12 -5.37
N TYR A 110 -13.10 1.00 -4.63
CA TYR A 110 -13.72 1.82 -3.60
C TYR A 110 -13.27 3.27 -3.74
N SER A 111 -14.08 4.20 -3.27
CA SER A 111 -13.72 5.61 -3.14
C SER A 111 -13.87 5.98 -1.67
N PRO A 112 -12.75 6.16 -0.93
CA PRO A 112 -12.81 6.46 0.49
C PRO A 112 -13.48 7.80 0.73
N GLN A 113 -14.43 7.83 1.67
CA GLN A 113 -15.16 9.04 2.03
C GLN A 113 -14.48 9.78 3.20
N ASP A 114 -13.85 9.04 4.10
CA ASP A 114 -13.21 9.56 5.32
C ASP A 114 -11.69 9.40 5.25
N PHE A 115 -11.08 9.86 4.15
CA PHE A 115 -9.62 9.82 3.95
C PHE A 115 -9.16 11.08 3.22
N ASP A 116 -8.37 11.88 3.93
CA ASP A 116 -7.81 13.13 3.40
C ASP A 116 -6.29 13.07 3.40
N VAL A 117 -5.68 13.54 2.30
CA VAL A 117 -4.24 13.73 2.18
C VAL A 117 -3.96 15.21 2.05
N LEU A 118 -3.35 15.80 3.08
CA LEU A 118 -2.96 17.19 3.09
C LEU A 118 -1.50 17.31 2.67
N THR A 119 -1.24 18.17 1.68
CA THR A 119 0.13 18.46 1.23
C THR A 119 0.70 19.60 2.05
N GLU A 120 1.85 19.35 2.67
CA GLU A 120 2.60 20.35 3.44
C GLU A 120 3.96 20.64 2.80
N ALA A 121 4.48 21.84 3.06
CA ALA A 121 5.81 22.21 2.59
C ALA A 121 6.90 21.46 3.38
N TYR A 122 7.95 21.03 2.67
CA TYR A 122 9.10 20.42 3.32
C TYR A 122 10.02 21.48 3.92
N TYR A 123 10.21 21.42 5.24
CA TYR A 123 11.05 22.36 6.02
C TYR A 123 12.36 21.74 6.52
N GLY A 124 12.69 20.52 6.08
CA GLY A 124 13.95 19.87 6.44
C GLY A 124 15.16 20.45 5.68
N PRO A 125 16.34 19.86 5.85
CA PRO A 125 17.55 20.28 5.15
C PRO A 125 17.37 20.32 3.63
N HIS A 126 17.97 21.33 2.98
CA HIS A 126 17.89 21.49 1.54
C HIS A 126 18.39 20.26 0.79
N LEU A 127 17.55 19.76 -0.13
CA LEU A 127 17.93 18.67 -1.02
C LEU A 127 18.78 19.24 -2.16
N GLN A 128 20.07 18.89 -2.19
CA GLN A 128 20.92 19.21 -3.33
C GLN A 128 20.63 18.22 -4.46
N ARG A 129 20.22 18.74 -5.61
CA ARG A 129 20.18 17.95 -6.84
C ARG A 129 21.60 17.78 -7.35
N TYR A 130 22.12 16.56 -7.28
CA TYR A 130 23.29 16.19 -8.06
C TYR A 130 22.84 16.06 -9.52
N VAL A 131 23.17 17.06 -10.33
CA VAL A 131 23.06 16.96 -11.79
C VAL A 131 24.38 16.37 -12.26
N SER A 132 24.36 15.09 -12.65
CA SER A 132 25.48 14.44 -13.36
C SER A 132 25.41 14.76 -14.85
#